data_AF-A0A2X1KTC9-F1
#
_entry.id   AF-A0A2X1KTC9-F1
#
_cell.length_a   1.000
_cell.length_b   1.000
_cell.length_c   1.000
_cell.angle_alpha   90.00
_cell.angle_beta   90.00
_cell.angle_gamma   90.00
#
_symmetry.space_group_name_H-M   'P 1'
#
loop_
_entity.id
_entity.type
_entity.pdbx_description
1 polymer ?
#
loop_
_entity_poly.entity_id
_entity_poly.type
_entity_poly.pdbx_seq_one_letter_code
_entity_poly.pdbx_strand_id
1 'polypeptide(L)'
;MRILYYSQLYYDYPPLSCETPLVITNEQHRFVVAEQLRQINQLSDNIILEPCGRNTAPAIALSAFTALKRNEQQDPILLVLAADHVINKTDVFCNAIKNSISIVEQGNILTFGIIPDYAETGYGYIEKGSIVKESQRGVGNTFYHRGTIC
;
A
#
# COMPACT_ATOMS: atom_id res chain seq x y z
N MET A 1 -9.95 -9.39 -1.12
CA MET A 1 -9.02 -9.03 -2.22
C MET A 1 -8.09 -7.96 -1.69
N ARG A 2 -6.78 -8.11 -1.83
CA ARG A 2 -5.81 -7.09 -1.44
C ARG A 2 -4.85 -6.84 -2.58
N ILE A 3 -4.52 -5.57 -2.77
CA ILE A 3 -3.79 -5.08 -3.91
C ILE A 3 -2.47 -4.53 -3.38
N LEU A 4 -1.37 -5.12 -3.82
CA LEU A 4 -0.07 -4.49 -3.69
C LEU A 4 0.18 -3.67 -4.94
N TYR A 5 -0.11 -2.38 -4.74
CA TYR A 5 -0.08 -1.25 -5.66
C TYR A 5 -1.09 -1.20 -6.82
N TYR A 6 -1.38 0.02 -7.24
CA TYR A 6 -2.44 0.44 -8.15
C TYR A 6 -1.86 1.51 -9.09
N SER A 7 -1.82 1.28 -10.40
CA SER A 7 -1.53 2.32 -11.39
C SER A 7 -2.75 2.52 -12.28
N GLN A 8 -3.10 3.81 -12.45
CA GLN A 8 -4.07 4.42 -13.36
C GLN A 8 -5.56 4.24 -13.04
N LEU A 9 -6.12 5.25 -12.36
CA LEU A 9 -7.32 5.95 -12.85
C LEU A 9 -7.21 7.46 -12.49
N TYR A 10 -7.59 8.30 -13.46
CA TYR A 10 -7.68 9.78 -13.47
C TYR A 10 -6.43 10.62 -13.81
N TYR A 11 -6.70 11.70 -14.54
CA TYR A 11 -5.92 12.21 -15.67
C TYR A 11 -4.92 13.34 -15.36
N ASP A 12 -4.66 13.71 -14.10
CA ASP A 12 -4.04 15.01 -13.80
C ASP A 12 -2.78 15.01 -12.90
N TYR A 13 -2.20 13.87 -12.52
CA TYR A 13 -1.00 13.84 -11.66
C TYR A 13 0.03 12.80 -12.12
N PRO A 14 1.34 13.11 -12.15
CA PRO A 14 2.34 12.13 -12.59
C PRO A 14 2.28 10.91 -11.69
N PRO A 15 1.99 9.73 -12.26
CA PRO A 15 1.77 8.51 -11.50
C PRO A 15 3.02 8.19 -10.67
N LEU A 16 2.81 7.55 -9.54
CA LEU A 16 3.91 6.89 -8.85
C LEU A 16 4.52 5.90 -9.83
N SER A 17 5.84 6.01 -10.04
CA SER A 17 6.58 5.04 -10.85
C SER A 17 6.69 3.76 -10.05
N CYS A 18 5.92 2.74 -10.42
CA CYS A 18 5.86 1.45 -9.76
C CYS A 18 5.90 0.32 -10.80
N GLU A 19 6.31 -0.87 -10.35
CA GLU A 19 6.16 -2.09 -11.14
C GLU A 19 4.69 -2.50 -11.27
N THR A 20 4.44 -3.52 -12.10
CA THR A 20 3.11 -4.10 -12.28
C THR A 20 2.57 -4.64 -10.96
N PRO A 21 1.31 -4.34 -10.61
CA PRO A 21 0.80 -4.59 -9.27
C PRO A 21 0.60 -6.07 -8.99
N LEU A 22 0.84 -6.50 -7.75
CA LEU A 22 0.58 -7.87 -7.31
C LEU A 22 -0.76 -7.93 -6.56
N VAL A 23 -1.70 -8.71 -7.08
CA VAL A 23 -3.03 -8.86 -6.48
C VAL A 23 -3.12 -10.19 -5.75
N ILE A 24 -3.42 -10.14 -4.46
CA ILE A 24 -3.70 -11.34 -3.66
C ILE A 24 -5.20 -11.45 -3.42
N THR A 25 -5.76 -12.60 -3.75
CA THR A 25 -7.19 -12.83 -3.57
C THR A 25 -7.49 -14.29 -3.32
N ASN A 26 -8.69 -14.57 -2.82
CA ASN A 26 -9.16 -15.94 -2.68
C ASN A 26 -9.45 -16.56 -4.07
N GLU A 27 -9.27 -17.87 -4.22
CA GLU A 27 -9.59 -18.61 -5.45
C GLU A 27 -11.00 -18.35 -5.99
N GLN A 28 -11.98 -18.07 -5.13
CA GLN A 28 -13.35 -17.75 -5.52
C GLN A 28 -13.47 -16.46 -6.33
N HIS A 29 -12.53 -15.53 -6.19
CA HIS A 29 -12.53 -14.25 -6.88
C HIS A 29 -11.61 -14.20 -8.12
N ARG A 30 -10.92 -15.32 -8.46
CA ARG A 30 -9.88 -15.34 -9.50
C ARG A 30 -10.34 -14.76 -10.84
N PHE A 31 -11.56 -15.07 -11.26
CA PHE A 31 -12.08 -14.64 -12.56
C PHE A 31 -12.43 -13.16 -12.59
N VAL A 32 -13.08 -12.66 -11.53
CA VAL A 32 -13.44 -11.24 -11.42
C VAL A 32 -12.18 -10.37 -11.39
N VAL A 33 -11.17 -10.78 -10.61
CA VAL A 33 -9.90 -10.07 -10.54
C VAL A 33 -9.16 -10.07 -11.88
N ALA A 34 -9.08 -11.22 -12.55
CA ALA A 34 -8.43 -11.33 -13.85
C ALA A 34 -9.14 -10.45 -14.90
N GLU A 35 -10.48 -10.40 -14.88
CA GLU A 35 -11.25 -9.57 -15.80
C GLU A 35 -11.04 -8.07 -15.53
N GLN A 36 -11.08 -7.64 -14.27
CA GLN A 36 -10.81 -6.25 -13.90
C GLN A 36 -9.40 -5.80 -14.29
N LEU A 37 -8.39 -6.65 -14.06
CA LEU A 37 -7.02 -6.39 -14.50
C LEU A 37 -6.89 -6.32 -16.02
N ARG A 38 -7.63 -7.16 -16.76
CA ARG A 38 -7.66 -7.12 -18.23
C ARG A 38 -8.27 -5.81 -18.74
N GLN A 39 -9.37 -5.34 -18.14
CA GLN A 39 -10.04 -4.09 -18.52
C GLN A 39 -9.12 -2.87 -18.41
N ILE A 40 -8.16 -2.89 -17.48
CA ILE A 40 -7.15 -1.83 -17.31
C ILE A 40 -5.79 -2.15 -17.96
N ASN A 41 -5.69 -3.23 -18.74
CA ASN A 41 -4.46 -3.70 -19.39
C ASN A 41 -3.28 -3.98 -18.42
N GLN A 42 -3.58 -4.49 -17.22
CA GLN A 42 -2.59 -4.79 -16.16
C GLN A 42 -2.53 -6.28 -15.80
N LEU A 43 -3.13 -7.16 -16.61
CA LEU A 43 -3.07 -8.61 -16.38
C LEU A 43 -1.73 -9.16 -16.88
N SER A 44 -0.84 -9.56 -15.97
CA SER A 44 0.50 -10.05 -16.31
C SER A 44 1.09 -10.99 -15.22
N ASP A 45 0.53 -12.19 -15.09
CA ASP A 45 0.94 -13.20 -14.09
C ASP A 45 1.08 -12.64 -12.67
N ASN A 46 0.21 -11.72 -12.33
CA ASN A 46 0.30 -10.87 -11.15
C ASN A 46 -0.84 -11.11 -10.16
N ILE A 47 -1.45 -12.29 -10.22
CA ILE A 47 -2.49 -12.73 -9.29
C ILE A 47 -1.94 -13.90 -8.47
N ILE A 48 -2.00 -13.76 -7.15
CA ILE A 48 -1.72 -14.84 -6.20
C ILE A 48 -3.04 -15.27 -5.57
N LEU A 49 -3.31 -16.57 -5.67
CA LEU A 49 -4.52 -17.15 -5.11
C LEU A 49 -4.26 -17.74 -3.73
N GLU A 50 -4.97 -17.24 -2.73
CA GLU A 50 -5.00 -17.81 -1.40
C GLU A 50 -6.03 -18.95 -1.35
N PRO A 51 -5.66 -20.17 -0.88
CA PRO A 51 -6.58 -21.30 -0.79
C PRO A 51 -7.64 -21.08 0.30
N CYS A 52 -7.32 -20.29 1.32
CA CYS A 52 -8.24 -19.88 2.37
C CYS A 52 -7.84 -18.50 2.90
N GLY A 53 -8.81 -17.73 3.40
CA GLY A 53 -8.53 -16.44 4.02
C GLY A 53 -7.76 -16.63 5.33
N ARG A 54 -6.53 -16.09 5.41
CA ARG A 54 -5.66 -16.16 6.60
C ARG A 54 -5.30 -14.78 7.17
N ASN A 55 -6.14 -13.77 6.98
CA ASN A 55 -5.94 -12.39 7.44
C ASN A 55 -4.69 -11.73 6.83
N THR A 56 -4.28 -10.60 7.44
CA THR A 56 -3.46 -9.61 6.75
C THR A 56 -2.01 -10.00 6.55
N ALA A 57 -1.40 -10.53 7.60
CA ALA A 57 0.03 -10.80 7.64
C ALA A 57 0.49 -11.87 6.63
N PRO A 58 -0.17 -13.04 6.47
CA PRO A 58 0.29 -14.06 5.53
C PRO A 58 0.29 -13.60 4.08
N ALA A 59 -0.72 -12.81 3.69
CA ALA A 59 -0.80 -12.22 2.36
C ALA A 59 0.38 -11.26 2.10
N ILE A 60 0.70 -10.38 3.06
CA ILE A 60 1.85 -9.47 2.95
C ILE A 60 3.15 -10.26 2.85
N ALA A 61 3.32 -11.28 3.69
CA ALA A 61 4.52 -12.12 3.68
C ALA A 61 4.71 -12.83 2.33
N LEU A 62 3.64 -13.45 1.80
CA LEU A 62 3.66 -14.12 0.51
C LEU A 62 4.05 -13.17 -0.63
N SER A 63 3.51 -11.96 -0.61
CA SER A 63 3.91 -10.95 -1.57
C SER A 63 5.35 -10.50 -1.47
N ALA A 64 5.86 -10.32 -0.25
CA ALA A 64 7.26 -9.95 -0.06
C ALA A 64 8.19 -11.01 -0.65
N PHE A 65 7.89 -12.30 -0.42
CA PHE A 65 8.62 -13.39 -1.06
C PHE A 65 8.50 -13.38 -2.59
N THR A 66 7.32 -13.10 -3.13
CA THR A 66 7.13 -13.02 -4.59
C THR A 66 7.89 -11.84 -5.19
N ALA A 67 7.88 -10.67 -4.54
CA ALA A 67 8.58 -9.48 -5.00
C ALA A 67 10.11 -9.68 -4.97
N LEU A 68 10.63 -10.25 -3.88
CA LEU A 68 12.06 -10.62 -3.77
C LEU A 68 12.50 -11.59 -4.87
N LYS A 69 11.65 -12.57 -5.21
CA LYS A 69 11.95 -13.52 -6.30
C LYS A 69 11.94 -12.87 -7.69
N ARG A 70 11.14 -11.81 -7.89
CA ARG A 70 11.11 -11.07 -9.15
C ARG A 70 12.29 -10.11 -9.28
N ASN A 71 12.80 -9.63 -8.16
CA ASN A 71 13.87 -8.65 -8.07
C ASN A 71 15.09 -9.24 -7.33
N GLU A 72 15.83 -10.14 -7.98
CA GLU A 72 17.00 -10.81 -7.38
C GLU A 72 18.15 -9.84 -7.01
N GLN A 73 18.11 -8.61 -7.54
CA GLN A 73 19.19 -7.63 -7.43
C GLN A 73 18.96 -6.58 -6.33
N GLN A 74 17.73 -6.45 -5.79
CA GLN A 74 17.38 -5.40 -4.84
C GLN A 74 16.21 -5.81 -3.94
N ASP A 75 16.26 -5.41 -2.66
CA ASP A 75 15.12 -5.52 -1.73
C ASP A 75 14.04 -4.46 -2.09
N PRO A 76 12.86 -4.88 -2.57
CA PRO A 76 11.87 -3.95 -3.09
C PRO A 76 11.04 -3.29 -1.98
N ILE A 77 10.74 -2.00 -2.16
CA ILE A 77 9.76 -1.32 -1.31
C ILE A 77 8.35 -1.77 -1.71
N LEU A 78 7.59 -2.27 -0.72
CA LEU A 78 6.21 -2.71 -0.92
C LEU A 78 5.23 -1.67 -0.39
N LEU A 79 4.31 -1.21 -1.24
CA LEU A 79 3.11 -0.53 -0.79
C LEU A 79 1.91 -1.48 -0.75
N VAL A 80 1.33 -1.61 0.43
CA VAL A 80 0.19 -2.50 0.70
C VAL A 80 -1.11 -1.70 0.77
N LEU A 81 -2.07 -2.04 -0.10
CA LEU A 81 -3.39 -1.41 -0.14
C LEU A 81 -4.50 -2.46 -0.01
N ALA A 82 -5.56 -2.09 0.71
CA ALA A 82 -6.80 -2.85 0.70
C ALA A 82 -7.58 -2.49 -0.58
N ALA A 83 -8.19 -3.48 -1.24
CA ALA A 83 -8.86 -3.28 -2.53
C ALA A 83 -10.21 -2.53 -2.41
N ASP A 84 -10.71 -2.41 -1.20
CA ASP A 84 -12.02 -1.87 -0.81
C ASP A 84 -11.91 -0.48 -0.16
N HIS A 85 -10.72 0.12 -0.11
CA HIS A 85 -10.54 1.49 0.36
C HIS A 85 -10.70 2.50 -0.78
N VAL A 86 -11.59 3.47 -0.59
CA VAL A 86 -11.75 4.61 -1.50
C VAL A 86 -10.84 5.76 -1.05
N ILE A 87 -9.97 6.23 -1.92
CA ILE A 87 -9.05 7.34 -1.66
C ILE A 87 -9.50 8.55 -2.48
N ASN A 88 -10.13 9.54 -1.84
CA ASN A 88 -10.68 10.71 -2.53
C ASN A 88 -9.61 11.74 -2.93
N LYS A 89 -8.54 11.89 -2.13
CA LYS A 89 -7.46 12.87 -2.34
C LYS A 89 -6.20 12.17 -2.84
N THR A 90 -6.27 11.62 -4.05
CA THR A 90 -5.18 10.84 -4.67
C THR A 90 -3.86 11.59 -4.72
N ASP A 91 -3.86 12.89 -5.02
CA ASP A 91 -2.62 13.68 -5.15
C ASP A 91 -1.90 13.82 -3.80
N VAL A 92 -2.68 14.03 -2.73
CA VAL A 92 -2.17 14.11 -1.35
C VAL A 92 -1.58 12.76 -0.95
N PHE A 93 -2.27 11.66 -1.28
CA PHE A 93 -1.78 10.31 -1.00
C PHE A 93 -0.49 10.00 -1.75
N CYS A 94 -0.43 10.29 -3.05
CA CYS A 94 0.76 10.12 -3.87
C CYS A 94 1.95 10.94 -3.34
N ASN A 95 1.72 12.17 -2.92
CA ASN A 95 2.75 13.01 -2.30
C ASN A 95 3.21 12.46 -0.94
N ALA A 96 2.30 11.91 -0.13
CA ALA A 96 2.65 11.22 1.11
C ALA A 96 3.58 10.03 0.86
N ILE A 97 3.30 9.22 -0.16
CA ILE A 97 4.16 8.12 -0.56
C ILE A 97 5.53 8.64 -1.00
N LYS A 98 5.58 9.58 -1.96
CA LYS A 98 6.86 10.15 -2.47
C LYS A 98 7.74 10.71 -1.35
N ASN A 99 7.13 11.45 -0.42
CA ASN A 99 7.85 12.06 0.70
C ASN A 99 8.31 11.04 1.76
N SER A 100 7.76 9.83 1.75
CA SER A 100 8.07 8.77 2.71
C SER A 100 9.16 7.81 2.26
N ILE A 101 9.52 7.78 0.97
CA ILE A 101 10.48 6.82 0.38
C ILE A 101 11.78 6.82 1.18
N SER A 102 12.38 7.99 1.43
CA SER A 102 13.64 8.10 2.18
C SER A 102 13.59 7.55 3.61
N ILE A 103 12.40 7.48 4.22
CA ILE A 103 12.20 6.93 5.57
C ILE A 103 12.11 5.40 5.47
N VAL A 104 11.38 4.89 4.49
CA VAL A 104 11.22 3.44 4.27
C VAL A 104 12.52 2.79 3.81
N GLU A 105 13.32 3.47 2.99
CA GLU A 105 14.66 3.02 2.56
C GLU A 105 15.63 2.80 3.73
N GLN A 106 15.37 3.40 4.90
CA GLN A 106 16.16 3.19 6.12
C GLN A 106 15.70 1.94 6.91
N GLY A 107 14.83 1.10 6.34
CA GLY A 107 14.31 -0.12 6.96
C GLY A 107 13.09 0.11 7.87
N ASN A 108 12.44 1.27 7.80
CA ASN A 108 11.26 1.57 8.60
C ASN A 108 9.98 1.05 7.94
N ILE A 109 9.01 0.60 8.76
CA ILE A 109 7.65 0.33 8.31
C ILE A 109 6.81 1.60 8.45
N LEU A 110 6.22 2.04 7.35
CA LEU A 110 5.33 3.19 7.31
C LEU A 110 3.86 2.76 7.38
N THR A 111 3.07 3.49 8.15
CA THR A 111 1.60 3.41 8.12
C THR A 111 0.99 4.77 7.78
N PHE A 112 -0.19 4.76 7.16
CA PHE A 112 -0.95 5.97 6.87
C PHE A 112 -2.08 6.11 7.88
N GLY A 113 -2.05 7.20 8.65
CA GLY A 113 -3.13 7.57 9.56
C GLY A 113 -4.06 8.60 8.94
N ILE A 114 -5.35 8.50 9.24
CA ILE A 114 -6.35 9.54 8.96
C ILE A 114 -6.85 10.14 10.27
N ILE A 115 -7.36 11.36 10.23
CA ILE A 115 -8.06 11.95 11.37
C ILE A 115 -9.49 11.42 11.33
N PRO A 116 -9.94 10.66 12.35
CA PRO A 116 -11.30 10.16 12.37
C PRO A 116 -12.27 11.28 12.78
N ASP A 117 -13.46 11.30 12.17
CA ASP A 117 -14.53 12.24 12.55
C ASP A 117 -15.28 11.81 13.82
N TYR A 118 -15.20 10.53 14.18
CA TYR A 118 -15.83 9.94 15.37
C TYR A 118 -15.06 8.69 15.84
N ALA A 119 -15.33 8.24 17.07
CA ALA A 119 -14.69 7.07 17.66
C ALA A 119 -15.25 5.74 17.10
N GLU A 120 -14.78 5.34 15.92
CA GLU A 120 -15.09 4.05 15.30
C GLU A 120 -14.33 2.91 16.00
N THR A 121 -15.03 1.89 16.49
CA THR A 121 -14.42 0.76 17.21
C THR A 121 -13.90 -0.33 16.28
N GLY A 122 -14.34 -0.32 15.02
CA GLY A 122 -13.79 -1.20 13.97
C GLY A 122 -12.40 -0.81 13.47
N TYR A 123 -11.88 0.36 13.85
CA TYR A 123 -10.56 0.85 13.42
C TYR A 123 -9.44 0.53 14.40
N GLY A 124 -8.24 0.33 13.85
CA GLY A 124 -7.00 0.42 14.62
C GLY A 124 -6.58 1.88 14.76
N TYR A 125 -6.28 2.31 15.98
CA TYR A 125 -5.78 3.66 16.26
C TYR A 125 -4.26 3.69 16.30
N ILE A 126 -3.67 4.78 15.80
CA ILE A 126 -2.23 5.01 15.80
C ILE A 126 -1.93 6.13 16.79
N GLU A 127 -1.17 5.81 17.83
CA GLU A 127 -0.60 6.81 18.73
C GLU A 127 0.60 7.48 18.05
N LYS A 128 0.58 8.83 18.01
CA LYS A 128 1.67 9.61 17.44
C LYS A 128 2.79 9.73 18.47
N GLY A 129 4.00 9.30 18.13
CA GLY A 129 5.20 9.57 18.93
C GLY A 129 5.92 10.83 18.49
N SER A 130 7.25 10.85 18.62
CA SER A 130 8.10 11.99 18.28
C SER A 130 8.22 12.21 16.78
N ILE A 131 8.38 13.47 16.36
CA ILE A 131 8.53 13.83 14.95
C ILE A 131 9.87 13.30 14.42
N VAL A 132 9.83 12.59 13.29
CA VAL A 132 11.01 12.06 12.59
C VAL A 132 11.51 13.04 11.54
N LYS A 133 10.59 13.69 10.85
CA LYS A 133 10.86 14.62 9.75
C LYS A 133 9.67 15.55 9.53
N GLU A 134 9.93 16.85 9.42
CA GLU A 134 8.96 17.80 8.87
C GLU A 134 9.19 17.93 7.36
N SER A 135 8.14 17.76 6.56
CA SER A 135 8.20 18.08 5.14
C SER A 135 8.24 19.61 4.97
N GLN A 136 9.29 20.14 4.33
CA GLN A 136 9.33 21.55 4.00
C GLN A 136 8.50 21.86 2.75
N ARG A 137 7.57 22.80 2.92
CA ARG A 137 6.70 23.50 1.95
C ARG A 137 5.46 22.75 1.45
N GLY A 138 4.30 23.23 1.93
CA GLY A 138 3.08 23.38 1.13
C GLY A 138 1.99 22.32 1.31
N VAL A 139 2.34 21.08 1.65
CA VAL A 139 1.34 20.01 1.93
C VAL A 139 1.84 19.21 3.14
N GLY A 140 1.13 19.36 4.27
CA GLY A 140 1.57 18.92 5.60
C GLY A 140 1.65 17.41 5.76
N ASN A 141 2.78 16.83 5.42
CA ASN A 141 3.14 15.47 5.82
C ASN A 141 4.11 15.55 6.99
N THR A 142 3.64 15.19 8.18
CA THR A 142 4.48 15.03 9.37
C THR A 142 4.60 13.55 9.66
N PHE A 143 5.84 13.06 9.70
CA PHE A 143 6.13 11.67 10.06
C PHE A 143 6.46 11.58 11.53
N TYR A 144 5.84 10.63 12.22
CA TYR A 144 6.03 10.38 13.64
C TYR A 144 6.65 8.99 13.83
N HIS A 145 7.61 8.86 14.73
CA HIS A 145 8.00 7.56 15.25
C HIS A 145 6.81 7.00 16.01
N ARG A 146 6.60 5.69 15.91
CA ARG A 146 5.77 5.00 16.89
C ARG A 146 6.63 4.79 18.14
N GLY A 147 6.19 5.28 19.29
CA GLY A 147 6.75 4.84 20.57
C GLY A 147 6.62 3.32 20.71
N THR A 148 7.49 2.69 21.50
CA THR A 148 7.44 1.24 21.74
C THR A 148 6.03 0.83 22.14
N ILE A 149 5.49 -0.18 21.47
CA ILE A 149 4.18 -0.77 21.77
C ILE A 149 4.25 -1.34 23.18
N CYS A 150 3.38 -0.90 24.08
CA CYS A 150 3.01 -1.70 25.25
C CYS A 150 2.16 -2.88 24.79
#